data_AF-A0AAN1UAE3-F1
#
_entry.id   AF-A0AAN1UAE3-F1
#
_cell.length_a   1.000
_cell.length_b   1.000
_cell.length_c   1.000
_cell.angle_alpha   90.00
_cell.angle_beta   90.00
_cell.angle_gamma   90.00
#
_symmetry.space_group_name_H-M   'P 1'
#
loop_
_entity.id
_entity.type
_entity.pdbx_description
1 polymer ?
#
loop_
_entity_poly.entity_id
_entity_poly.type
_entity_poly.pdbx_seq_one_letter_code
_entity_poly.pdbx_strand_id
1 'polypeptide(L)'
;MAKKTKETQANAKLFKDGLLYRNISRTLIEQCTRIGITTTTLSKLSGIHLSTIKYFRTSQRTGKPFSAATFFGLTKALQLDFDQVLPPHGGALVPFPEPLTQKDVESLLDAAMLLETSKPDLLKLMRTLSDMARPTNPAIDETTAVFAAEAGFKVAPPGSLESLIMIGRRVRSLRIVRGWGRGELRTASGVPFSSVFAIEAGLQNPSMQTLYQLAEALSAPVSFFFKTDAETEKDQLDLERRAASIIASGQIGSVNEMLSTVEYLFRTSTGTPPY
;
A
#
# COMPACT_ATOMS: atom_id res chain seq x y z
N MET A 1 16.77 -3.40 -33.78
CA MET A 1 15.72 -3.17 -32.76
C MET A 1 15.95 -1.81 -32.13
N ALA A 2 15.07 -0.84 -32.39
CA ALA A 2 15.18 0.49 -31.81
C ALA A 2 14.98 0.39 -30.28
N LYS A 3 15.96 0.88 -29.52
CA LYS A 3 15.92 0.96 -28.06
C LYS A 3 14.78 1.92 -27.71
N LYS A 4 13.63 1.40 -27.26
CA LYS A 4 12.52 2.22 -26.74
C LYS A 4 13.11 3.24 -25.77
N THR A 5 13.02 4.52 -26.11
CA THR A 5 13.40 5.62 -25.24
C THR A 5 12.66 5.40 -23.93
N LYS A 6 13.38 5.20 -22.81
CA LYS A 6 12.75 5.16 -21.49
C LYS A 6 12.07 6.51 -21.33
N GLU A 7 10.74 6.54 -21.41
CA GLU A 7 9.97 7.71 -21.00
C GLU A 7 10.48 8.12 -19.63
N THR A 8 11.04 9.32 -19.57
CA THR A 8 11.55 9.85 -18.32
C THR A 8 10.31 10.16 -17.49
N GLN A 9 10.20 9.59 -16.29
CA GLN A 9 9.08 9.88 -15.38
C GLN A 9 8.83 11.39 -15.28
N ALA A 10 7.57 11.81 -15.32
CA ALA A 10 7.21 13.23 -15.35
C ALA A 10 7.74 13.97 -14.11
N ASN A 11 7.96 13.25 -13.00
CA ASN A 11 8.56 13.79 -11.79
C ASN A 11 10.07 14.10 -11.87
N ALA A 12 10.81 13.71 -12.92
CA ALA A 12 12.27 13.83 -12.94
C ALA A 12 12.79 15.28 -12.73
N LYS A 13 12.02 16.27 -13.19
CA LYS A 13 12.35 17.69 -12.96
C LYS A 13 12.27 18.10 -11.48
N LEU A 14 11.39 17.48 -10.70
CA LEU A 14 11.26 17.75 -9.26
C LEU A 14 12.49 17.28 -8.48
N PHE A 15 13.14 16.21 -8.93
CA PHE A 15 14.27 15.60 -8.24
C PHE A 15 15.63 16.04 -8.78
N LYS A 16 15.65 16.79 -9.90
CA LYS A 16 16.88 17.33 -10.47
C LYS A 16 17.64 18.13 -9.42
N ASP A 17 18.93 17.81 -9.22
CA ASP A 17 19.82 18.44 -8.25
C ASP A 17 19.25 18.49 -6.81
N GLY A 18 18.40 17.52 -6.47
CA GLY A 18 17.73 17.42 -5.17
C GLY A 18 16.72 18.54 -4.89
N LEU A 19 16.20 19.20 -5.92
CA LEU A 19 15.35 20.40 -5.80
C LEU A 19 14.16 20.21 -4.87
N LEU A 20 13.41 19.10 -4.98
CA LEU A 20 12.29 18.80 -4.09
C LEU A 20 12.72 18.79 -2.62
N TYR A 21 13.79 18.05 -2.31
CA TYR A 21 14.28 17.92 -0.95
C TYR A 21 14.75 19.25 -0.38
N ARG A 22 15.45 20.06 -1.18
CA ARG A 22 15.89 21.41 -0.81
C ARG A 22 14.71 22.32 -0.50
N ASN A 23 13.68 22.27 -1.34
CA ASN A 23 12.49 23.11 -1.19
C ASN A 23 11.69 22.75 0.05
N ILE A 24 11.36 21.47 0.24
CA ILE A 24 10.65 21.00 1.44
C ILE A 24 11.45 21.34 2.70
N SER A 25 12.75 21.07 2.72
CA SER A 25 13.59 21.39 3.87
C SER A 25 13.64 22.87 4.17
N ARG A 26 13.76 23.73 3.14
CA ARG A 26 13.69 25.18 3.30
C ARG A 26 12.37 25.61 3.95
N THR A 27 11.23 25.19 3.40
CA THR A 27 9.91 25.55 3.90
C THR A 27 9.72 25.15 5.37
N LEU A 28 10.07 23.92 5.74
CA LEU A 28 9.92 23.46 7.13
C LEU A 28 10.90 24.16 8.09
N ILE A 29 12.13 24.44 7.64
CA ILE A 29 13.13 25.16 8.45
C ILE A 29 12.71 26.61 8.68
N GLU A 30 12.24 27.30 7.65
CA GLU A 30 11.70 28.67 7.75
C GLU A 30 10.52 28.72 8.70
N GLN A 31 9.63 27.72 8.64
CA GLN A 31 8.53 27.59 9.59
C GLN A 31 9.03 27.43 11.02
N CYS A 32 10.02 26.56 11.28
CA CYS A 32 10.62 26.43 12.63
C CYS A 32 11.17 27.76 13.14
N THR A 33 11.87 28.52 12.29
CA THR A 33 12.43 29.84 12.65
C THR A 33 11.31 30.82 12.98
N ARG A 34 10.25 30.86 12.16
CA ARG A 34 9.09 31.75 12.34
C ARG A 34 8.40 31.56 13.69
N ILE A 35 8.25 30.31 14.12
CA ILE A 35 7.57 29.97 15.39
C ILE A 35 8.53 29.70 16.56
N GLY A 36 9.83 29.95 16.39
CA GLY A 36 10.83 29.82 17.45
C GLY A 36 11.09 28.40 17.96
N ILE A 37 10.82 27.35 17.17
CA ILE A 37 11.01 25.95 17.59
C ILE A 37 12.46 25.50 17.41
N THR A 38 13.06 25.00 18.50
CA THR A 38 14.39 24.39 18.47
C THR A 38 14.36 22.97 17.89
N THR A 39 15.52 22.44 17.48
CA THR A 39 15.62 21.05 16.99
C THR A 39 15.23 20.02 18.07
N THR A 40 15.50 20.32 19.33
CA THR A 40 15.16 19.45 20.47
C THR A 40 13.65 19.43 20.70
N THR A 41 13.00 20.61 20.65
CA THR A 41 11.55 20.71 20.74
C THR A 41 10.87 20.00 19.56
N LEU A 42 11.38 20.19 18.34
CA LEU A 42 10.85 19.54 17.14
C LEU A 42 10.97 18.01 17.21
N SER A 43 12.06 17.49 17.77
CA SER A 43 12.24 16.04 18.00
C SER A 43 11.16 15.48 18.91
N LYS A 44 10.87 16.16 20.02
CA LYS A 44 9.81 15.76 20.95
C LYS A 44 8.41 15.81 20.31
N LEU A 45 8.12 16.88 19.56
CA LEU A 45 6.80 17.06 18.93
C LEU A 45 6.54 16.09 17.78
N SER A 46 7.57 15.77 16.98
CA SER A 46 7.42 14.91 15.80
C SER A 46 7.65 13.42 16.09
N GLY A 47 8.20 13.07 17.25
CA GLY A 47 8.68 11.71 17.55
C GLY A 47 9.90 11.29 16.72
N ILE A 48 10.51 12.21 15.97
CA ILE A 48 11.67 11.93 15.10
C ILE A 48 12.96 12.17 15.88
N HIS A 49 13.89 11.21 15.81
CA HIS A 49 15.18 11.31 16.48
C HIS A 49 16.01 12.53 16.02
N LEU A 50 16.77 13.12 16.95
CA LEU A 50 17.52 14.36 16.72
C LEU A 50 18.54 14.25 15.57
N SER A 51 19.19 13.10 15.39
CA SER A 51 20.12 12.87 14.28
C SER A 51 19.40 12.93 12.91
N THR A 52 18.19 12.38 12.82
CA THR A 52 17.36 12.42 11.61
C THR A 52 16.91 13.84 11.30
N ILE A 53 16.56 14.64 12.31
CA ILE A 53 16.23 16.07 12.13
C ILE A 53 17.46 16.85 11.67
N LYS A 54 18.62 16.64 12.30
CA LYS A 54 19.88 17.27 11.86
C LYS A 54 20.19 16.91 10.41
N TYR A 55 20.09 15.64 10.04
CA TYR A 55 20.26 15.17 8.67
C TYR A 55 19.28 15.85 7.71
N PHE A 56 17.97 15.85 8.03
CA PHE A 56 16.95 16.54 7.25
C PHE A 56 17.30 18.01 7.01
N ARG A 57 17.76 18.72 8.03
CA ARG A 57 18.12 20.15 7.90
C ARG A 57 19.27 20.39 6.93
N THR A 58 20.24 19.47 6.86
CA THR A 58 21.34 19.58 5.86
C THR A 58 20.83 19.44 4.42
N SER A 59 19.67 18.83 4.21
CA SER A 59 19.09 18.64 2.87
C SER A 59 18.70 19.96 2.20
N GLN A 60 18.41 21.03 2.95
CA GLN A 60 18.19 22.36 2.39
C GLN A 60 19.33 22.82 1.46
N ARG A 61 20.59 22.51 1.84
CA ARG A 61 21.78 22.85 1.06
C ARG A 61 22.23 21.72 0.14
N THR A 62 22.14 20.48 0.63
CA THR A 62 22.74 19.30 -0.04
C THR A 62 21.80 18.57 -0.99
N GLY A 63 20.48 18.76 -0.87
CA GLY A 63 19.47 18.01 -1.62
C GLY A 63 19.42 16.52 -1.29
N LYS A 64 19.97 16.10 -0.15
CA LYS A 64 20.00 14.70 0.27
C LYS A 64 18.59 14.14 0.50
N PRO A 65 18.27 12.93 0.01
CA PRO A 65 16.96 12.31 0.20
C PRO A 65 16.60 12.07 1.67
N PHE A 66 15.32 12.22 1.99
CA PHE A 66 14.71 11.79 3.25
C PHE A 66 13.37 11.07 3.01
N SER A 67 12.90 10.40 4.06
CA SER A 67 11.73 9.52 4.02
C SER A 67 10.40 10.26 4.09
N ALA A 68 9.34 9.62 3.59
CA ALA A 68 7.98 10.11 3.71
C ALA A 68 7.54 10.24 5.17
N ALA A 69 7.95 9.32 6.05
CA ALA A 69 7.66 9.43 7.48
C ALA A 69 8.33 10.64 8.14
N THR A 70 9.57 10.95 7.75
CA THR A 70 10.28 12.15 8.22
C THR A 70 9.52 13.41 7.79
N PHE A 71 9.14 13.48 6.51
CA PHE A 71 8.34 14.59 6.02
C PHE A 71 7.00 14.72 6.76
N PHE A 72 6.25 13.62 6.90
CA PHE A 72 4.96 13.59 7.57
C PHE A 72 5.07 14.07 9.02
N GLY A 73 5.97 13.46 9.81
CA GLY A 73 6.11 13.78 11.23
C GLY A 73 6.53 15.23 11.47
N LEU A 74 7.43 15.77 10.63
CA LEU A 74 7.83 17.18 10.74
C LEU A 74 6.71 18.13 10.33
N THR A 75 6.01 17.86 9.22
CA THR A 75 4.92 18.72 8.72
C THR A 75 3.74 18.74 9.69
N LYS A 76 3.36 17.56 10.22
CA LYS A 76 2.34 17.40 11.27
C LYS A 76 2.73 18.15 12.55
N ALA A 77 3.96 18.00 13.03
CA ALA A 77 4.45 18.69 14.22
C ALA A 77 4.47 20.22 14.07
N LEU A 78 4.62 20.73 12.84
CA LEU A 78 4.60 22.14 12.51
C LEU A 78 3.20 22.66 12.13
N GLN A 79 2.18 21.81 12.18
CA GLN A 79 0.78 22.11 11.84
C GLN A 79 0.62 22.79 10.48
N LEU A 80 1.40 22.32 9.50
CA LEU A 80 1.33 22.82 8.13
C LEU A 80 0.41 21.95 7.28
N ASP A 81 -0.28 22.60 6.35
CA ASP A 81 -1.02 21.92 5.30
C ASP A 81 -0.04 21.25 4.32
N PHE A 82 -0.23 19.96 4.06
CA PHE A 82 0.60 19.18 3.14
C PHE A 82 0.55 19.73 1.71
N ASP A 83 -0.60 20.27 1.28
CA ASP A 83 -0.78 20.87 -0.04
C ASP A 83 0.04 22.17 -0.19
N GLN A 84 0.37 22.84 0.91
CA GLN A 84 1.20 24.06 0.90
C GLN A 84 2.70 23.74 0.89
N VAL A 85 3.12 22.58 1.39
CA VAL A 85 4.53 22.20 1.46
C VAL A 85 4.98 21.38 0.24
N LEU A 86 4.08 20.55 -0.30
CA LEU A 86 4.38 19.67 -1.43
C LEU A 86 4.03 20.36 -2.75
N PRO A 87 4.96 20.42 -3.72
CA PRO A 87 4.60 20.79 -5.07
C PRO A 87 3.49 19.88 -5.64
N PRO A 88 2.47 20.44 -6.31
CA PRO A 88 1.43 19.64 -6.95
C PRO A 88 2.03 18.61 -7.91
N HIS A 89 1.67 17.35 -7.74
CA HIS A 89 2.14 16.25 -8.56
C HIS A 89 1.19 15.06 -8.49
N GLY A 90 1.18 14.23 -9.53
CA GLY A 90 0.35 13.03 -9.64
C GLY A 90 -1.04 13.26 -10.25
N GLY A 91 -1.44 14.52 -10.49
CA GLY A 91 -2.71 14.84 -11.15
C GLY A 91 -3.92 14.66 -10.24
N ALA A 92 -5.12 14.78 -10.81
CA ALA A 92 -6.37 14.60 -10.09
C ALA A 92 -6.73 13.12 -9.97
N LEU A 93 -7.36 12.76 -8.84
CA LEU A 93 -7.94 11.43 -8.69
C LEU A 93 -8.99 11.22 -9.79
N VAL A 94 -8.81 10.14 -10.56
CA VAL A 94 -9.83 9.68 -11.49
C VAL A 94 -11.07 9.28 -10.68
N PRO A 95 -12.28 9.64 -11.12
CA PRO A 95 -13.51 9.24 -10.45
C PRO A 95 -13.54 7.73 -10.17
N PHE A 96 -13.76 7.38 -8.92
CA PHE A 96 -13.84 5.99 -8.47
C PHE A 96 -15.26 5.43 -8.72
N PRO A 97 -15.44 4.10 -8.86
CA PRO A 97 -16.76 3.46 -9.01
C PRO A 97 -17.66 3.81 -7.82
N GLU A 98 -18.95 4.13 -8.00
CA GLU A 98 -19.85 4.60 -6.93
C GLU A 98 -19.65 3.97 -5.53
N PRO A 99 -19.82 4.75 -4.43
CA PRO A 99 -19.75 4.21 -3.08
C PRO A 99 -20.64 2.99 -2.89
N LEU A 100 -20.19 2.05 -2.05
CA LEU A 100 -21.01 0.89 -1.71
C LEU A 100 -22.24 1.33 -0.91
N THR A 101 -23.38 0.71 -1.21
CA THR A 101 -24.59 0.90 -0.41
C THR A 101 -24.43 0.23 0.96
N GLN A 102 -25.28 0.60 1.91
CA GLN A 102 -25.31 -0.04 3.24
C GLN A 102 -25.49 -1.56 3.13
N LYS A 103 -26.34 -2.02 2.20
CA LYS A 103 -26.57 -3.45 1.93
C LYS A 103 -25.31 -4.15 1.39
N ASP A 104 -24.53 -3.47 0.54
CA ASP A 104 -23.28 -4.03 0.01
C ASP A 104 -22.24 -4.17 1.13
N VAL A 105 -22.19 -3.20 2.05
CA VAL A 105 -21.29 -3.25 3.23
C VAL A 105 -21.69 -4.38 4.18
N GLU A 106 -22.99 -4.58 4.41
CA GLU A 106 -23.50 -5.73 5.17
C GLU A 106 -23.12 -7.06 4.51
N SER A 107 -23.26 -7.16 3.19
CA SER A 107 -22.86 -8.35 2.42
C SER A 107 -21.35 -8.63 2.50
N LEU A 108 -20.52 -7.58 2.53
CA LEU A 108 -19.07 -7.72 2.77
C LEU A 108 -18.77 -8.25 4.17
N LEU A 109 -19.51 -7.80 5.18
CA LEU A 109 -19.35 -8.28 6.56
C LEU A 109 -19.77 -9.75 6.67
N ASP A 110 -20.90 -10.13 6.08
CA ASP A 110 -21.37 -11.51 6.05
C ASP A 110 -20.34 -12.43 5.39
N ALA A 111 -19.81 -12.02 4.23
CA ALA A 111 -18.76 -12.77 3.54
C ALA A 111 -17.48 -12.91 4.39
N ALA A 112 -17.07 -11.84 5.08
CA ALA A 112 -15.91 -11.87 5.98
C ALA A 112 -16.13 -12.82 7.18
N MET A 113 -17.32 -12.80 7.78
CA MET A 113 -17.68 -13.70 8.89
C MET A 113 -17.72 -15.17 8.46
N LEU A 114 -18.26 -15.46 7.28
CA LEU A 114 -18.23 -16.81 6.70
C LEU A 114 -16.80 -17.28 6.48
N LEU A 115 -15.94 -16.45 5.87
CA LEU A 115 -14.54 -16.79 5.64
C LEU A 115 -13.77 -17.02 6.95
N GLU A 116 -13.98 -16.19 7.97
CA GLU A 116 -13.31 -16.37 9.27
C GLU A 116 -13.79 -17.65 9.96
N THR A 117 -15.08 -17.97 9.87
CA THR A 117 -15.64 -19.22 10.40
C THR A 117 -15.07 -20.44 9.69
N SER A 118 -14.92 -20.39 8.35
CA SER A 118 -14.38 -21.48 7.54
C SER A 118 -12.84 -21.57 7.55
N LYS A 119 -12.14 -20.56 8.08
CA LYS A 119 -10.67 -20.47 8.05
C LYS A 119 -9.94 -21.71 8.58
N PRO A 120 -10.33 -22.34 9.71
CA PRO A 120 -9.67 -23.56 10.17
C PRO A 120 -9.78 -24.71 9.17
N ASP A 121 -10.96 -24.88 8.56
CA ASP A 121 -11.21 -25.92 7.56
C ASP A 121 -10.48 -25.63 6.24
N LEU A 122 -10.42 -24.37 5.81
CA LEU A 122 -9.65 -23.94 4.64
C LEU A 122 -8.15 -24.20 4.83
N LEU A 123 -7.61 -23.91 6.02
CA LEU A 123 -6.21 -24.21 6.35
C LEU A 123 -5.96 -25.72 6.36
N LYS A 124 -6.90 -26.52 6.90
CA LYS A 124 -6.81 -27.98 6.87
C LYS A 124 -6.85 -28.51 5.44
N LEU A 125 -7.78 -28.02 4.61
CA LEU A 125 -7.91 -28.35 3.20
C LEU A 125 -6.62 -28.04 2.44
N MET A 126 -6.04 -26.85 2.65
CA MET A 126 -4.79 -26.46 2.00
C MET A 126 -3.62 -27.42 2.32
N ARG A 127 -3.53 -27.90 3.57
CA ARG A 127 -2.55 -28.94 3.95
C ARG A 127 -2.85 -30.26 3.22
N THR A 128 -4.08 -30.74 3.26
CA THR A 128 -4.49 -31.98 2.58
C THR A 128 -4.21 -31.94 1.08
N LEU A 129 -4.51 -30.84 0.40
CA LEU A 129 -4.21 -30.66 -1.02
C LEU A 129 -2.70 -30.66 -1.30
N SER A 130 -1.91 -30.03 -0.42
CA SER A 130 -0.46 -30.04 -0.52
C SER A 130 0.10 -31.46 -0.37
N ASP A 131 -0.39 -32.22 0.60
CA ASP A 131 -0.02 -33.63 0.80
C ASP A 131 -0.40 -34.51 -0.39
N MET A 132 -1.60 -34.33 -0.94
CA MET A 132 -2.06 -35.05 -2.13
C MET A 132 -1.20 -34.78 -3.36
N ALA A 133 -0.65 -33.57 -3.49
CA ALA A 133 0.17 -33.19 -4.63
C ALA A 133 1.64 -33.61 -4.51
N ARG A 134 2.15 -33.90 -3.29
CA ARG A 134 3.55 -34.31 -3.07
C ARG A 134 4.02 -35.49 -3.95
N PRO A 135 3.24 -36.57 -4.15
CA PRO A 135 3.69 -37.70 -4.96
C PRO A 135 3.92 -37.34 -6.45
N THR A 136 3.15 -36.38 -6.99
CA THR A 136 3.22 -35.98 -8.40
C THR A 136 4.03 -34.70 -8.62
N ASN A 137 4.24 -33.92 -7.57
CA ASN A 137 5.04 -32.71 -7.57
C ASN A 137 5.82 -32.58 -6.23
N PRO A 138 6.98 -33.25 -6.11
CA PRO A 138 7.73 -33.32 -4.85
C PRO A 138 8.38 -31.97 -4.44
N ALA A 139 8.37 -30.95 -5.31
CA ALA A 139 8.91 -29.62 -5.03
C ALA A 139 7.93 -28.68 -4.32
N ILE A 140 6.71 -29.13 -3.98
CA ILE A 140 5.73 -28.33 -3.24
C ILE A 140 6.19 -28.16 -1.79
N ASP A 141 6.59 -26.94 -1.43
CA ASP A 141 6.89 -26.55 -0.05
C ASP A 141 5.62 -26.08 0.68
N GLU A 142 5.14 -26.93 1.60
CA GLU A 142 3.95 -26.73 2.44
C GLU A 142 4.09 -25.50 3.37
N THR A 143 5.32 -25.17 3.79
CA THR A 143 5.55 -24.05 4.72
C THR A 143 5.42 -22.69 4.04
N THR A 144 5.86 -22.57 2.78
CA THR A 144 5.77 -21.31 2.03
C THR A 144 4.32 -20.86 1.79
N ALA A 145 3.36 -21.77 1.56
CA ALA A 145 1.95 -21.42 1.32
C ALA A 145 1.22 -20.95 2.60
N VAL A 146 1.43 -21.64 3.73
CA VAL A 146 0.84 -21.29 5.03
C VAL A 146 1.37 -19.94 5.53
N PHE A 147 2.69 -19.72 5.46
CA PHE A 147 3.29 -18.45 5.87
C PHE A 147 2.93 -17.30 4.92
N ALA A 148 2.77 -17.53 3.61
CA ALA A 148 2.32 -16.49 2.67
C ALA A 148 0.88 -16.04 2.92
N ALA A 149 -0.02 -16.96 3.27
CA ALA A 149 -1.41 -16.66 3.62
C ALA A 149 -1.51 -15.81 4.90
N GLU A 150 -0.71 -16.14 5.93
CA GLU A 150 -0.68 -15.38 7.18
C GLU A 150 0.10 -14.06 7.09
N ALA A 151 1.16 -14.00 6.27
CA ALA A 151 1.99 -12.81 6.12
C ALA A 151 1.40 -11.77 5.16
N GLY A 152 0.61 -12.20 4.16
CA GLY A 152 0.09 -11.33 3.09
C GLY A 152 -0.92 -10.26 3.53
N PHE A 153 -1.43 -10.38 4.75
CA PHE A 153 -2.47 -9.50 5.30
C PHE A 153 -2.11 -8.86 6.64
N LYS A 154 -0.90 -9.03 7.18
CA LYS A 154 -0.52 -8.26 8.36
C LYS A 154 -0.54 -6.77 8.01
N VAL A 155 -1.59 -6.09 8.47
CA VAL A 155 -1.61 -4.64 8.62
C VAL A 155 -0.48 -4.36 9.59
N ALA A 156 0.62 -3.81 9.07
CA ALA A 156 1.83 -3.31 9.72
C ALA A 156 2.17 -3.87 11.13
N PRO A 157 3.38 -4.45 11.34
CA PRO A 157 3.79 -5.00 12.64
C PRO A 157 3.53 -4.04 13.82
N PRO A 158 3.27 -4.56 15.04
CA PRO A 158 3.15 -3.72 16.23
C PRO A 158 4.33 -2.74 16.36
N GLY A 159 4.03 -1.46 16.58
CA GLY A 159 5.04 -0.39 16.64
C GLY A 159 5.42 0.25 15.29
N SER A 160 4.78 -0.15 14.19
CA SER A 160 4.95 0.53 12.91
C SER A 160 4.52 2.00 12.99
N LEU A 161 5.25 2.85 12.27
CA LEU A 161 4.95 4.28 12.21
C LEU A 161 3.58 4.51 11.56
N GLU A 162 2.74 5.35 12.18
CA GLU A 162 1.41 5.75 11.68
C GLU A 162 1.43 6.07 10.17
N SER A 163 2.41 6.85 9.73
CA SER A 163 2.58 7.23 8.33
C SER A 163 2.77 6.06 7.36
N LEU A 164 3.46 5.00 7.77
CA LEU A 164 3.70 3.83 6.92
C LEU A 164 2.41 3.07 6.69
N ILE A 165 1.61 2.90 7.74
CA ILE A 165 0.30 2.25 7.68
C ILE A 165 -0.64 3.05 6.77
N MET A 166 -0.73 4.35 7.00
CA MET A 166 -1.58 5.26 6.23
C MET A 166 -1.20 5.27 4.75
N ILE A 167 0.09 5.46 4.42
CA ILE A 167 0.57 5.45 3.04
C ILE A 167 0.30 4.10 2.38
N GLY A 168 0.60 3.00 3.06
CA GLY A 168 0.41 1.65 2.53
C GLY A 168 -1.05 1.35 2.20
N ARG A 169 -1.97 1.68 3.10
CA ARG A 169 -3.42 1.56 2.91
C ARG A 169 -3.92 2.33 1.68
N ARG A 170 -3.49 3.60 1.53
CA ARG A 170 -3.86 4.47 0.41
C ARG A 170 -3.31 4.00 -0.93
N VAL A 171 -2.05 3.57 -0.97
CA VAL A 171 -1.45 2.97 -2.17
C VAL A 171 -2.22 1.73 -2.59
N ARG A 172 -2.53 0.84 -1.63
CA ARG A 172 -3.23 -0.42 -1.88
C ARG A 172 -4.65 -0.18 -2.40
N SER A 173 -5.42 0.69 -1.76
CA SER A 173 -6.81 0.96 -2.15
C SER A 173 -6.88 1.58 -3.55
N LEU A 174 -6.05 2.57 -3.85
CA LEU A 174 -5.95 3.20 -5.18
C LEU A 174 -5.53 2.22 -6.27
N ARG A 175 -4.64 1.27 -5.96
CA ARG A 175 -4.22 0.24 -6.90
C ARG A 175 -5.36 -0.72 -7.22
N ILE A 176 -6.04 -1.23 -6.20
CA ILE A 176 -7.10 -2.23 -6.38
C ILE A 176 -8.30 -1.64 -7.11
N VAL A 177 -8.69 -0.40 -6.79
CA VAL A 177 -9.81 0.28 -7.47
C VAL A 177 -9.52 0.55 -8.95
N ARG A 178 -8.26 0.55 -9.36
CA ARG A 178 -7.85 0.57 -10.79
C ARG A 178 -7.85 -0.81 -11.45
N GLY A 179 -8.21 -1.87 -10.72
CA GLY A 179 -8.12 -3.25 -11.18
C GLY A 179 -6.68 -3.73 -11.35
N TRP A 180 -5.70 -3.10 -10.71
CA TRP A 180 -4.29 -3.44 -10.88
C TRP A 180 -3.80 -4.43 -9.82
N GLY A 181 -3.06 -5.44 -10.24
CA GLY A 181 -2.15 -6.17 -9.37
C GLY A 181 -0.88 -5.36 -9.04
N ARG A 182 -0.07 -5.87 -8.11
CA ARG A 182 1.21 -5.22 -7.73
C ARG A 182 2.22 -5.19 -8.89
N GLY A 183 2.13 -6.14 -9.82
CA GLY A 183 2.99 -6.20 -11.01
C GLY A 183 2.72 -5.05 -11.98
N GLU A 184 1.46 -4.66 -12.13
CA GLU A 184 1.03 -3.52 -12.91
C GLU A 184 1.49 -2.21 -12.27
N LEU A 185 1.30 -2.06 -10.94
CA LEU A 185 1.79 -0.87 -10.25
C LEU A 185 3.32 -0.74 -10.32
N ARG A 186 4.07 -1.85 -10.20
CA ARG A 186 5.52 -1.86 -10.45
C ARG A 186 5.83 -1.33 -11.86
N THR A 187 5.12 -1.82 -12.87
CA THR A 187 5.37 -1.47 -14.27
C THR A 187 5.06 0.01 -14.52
N ALA A 188 3.96 0.52 -13.98
CA ALA A 188 3.53 1.91 -14.12
C ALA A 188 4.44 2.89 -13.34
N SER A 189 4.84 2.53 -12.11
CA SER A 189 5.62 3.43 -11.22
C SER A 189 7.13 3.27 -11.33
N GLY A 190 7.61 2.19 -11.93
CA GLY A 190 9.03 1.80 -11.88
C GLY A 190 9.53 1.37 -10.50
N VAL A 191 8.66 1.30 -9.48
CA VAL A 191 9.01 0.88 -8.12
C VAL A 191 9.06 -0.65 -8.06
N PRO A 192 10.13 -1.28 -7.53
CA PRO A 192 10.26 -2.75 -7.49
C PRO A 192 9.07 -3.44 -6.81
N PHE A 193 8.71 -4.65 -7.29
CA PHE A 193 7.59 -5.43 -6.74
C PHE A 193 7.70 -5.63 -5.22
N SER A 194 8.90 -5.98 -4.74
CA SER A 194 9.19 -6.16 -3.31
C SER A 194 8.95 -4.89 -2.50
N SER A 195 9.30 -3.72 -3.05
CA SER A 195 9.01 -2.43 -2.43
C SER A 195 7.55 -2.06 -2.47
N VAL A 196 6.83 -2.30 -3.58
CA VAL A 196 5.37 -2.11 -3.63
C VAL A 196 4.69 -2.95 -2.56
N PHE A 197 5.05 -4.24 -2.46
CA PHE A 197 4.56 -5.13 -1.41
C PHE A 197 4.83 -4.58 -0.01
N ALA A 198 6.10 -4.24 0.28
CA ALA A 198 6.50 -3.79 1.61
C ALA A 198 5.89 -2.43 1.99
N ILE A 199 5.69 -1.53 1.03
CA ILE A 199 5.01 -0.24 1.26
C ILE A 199 3.53 -0.47 1.57
N GLU A 200 2.82 -1.27 0.78
CA GLU A 200 1.40 -1.58 1.01
C GLU A 200 1.15 -2.27 2.36
N ALA A 201 2.11 -3.08 2.82
CA ALA A 201 2.05 -3.75 4.11
C ALA A 201 2.49 -2.86 5.28
N GLY A 202 2.94 -1.62 5.03
CA GLY A 202 3.48 -0.72 6.05
C GLY A 202 4.84 -1.16 6.62
N LEU A 203 5.54 -2.06 5.94
CA LEU A 203 6.85 -2.62 6.32
C LEU A 203 8.03 -1.77 5.85
N GLN A 204 7.84 -0.94 4.83
CA GLN A 204 8.88 -0.10 4.26
C GLN A 204 8.48 1.38 4.35
N ASN A 205 9.40 2.21 4.86
CA ASN A 205 9.28 3.66 4.83
C ASN A 205 9.80 4.18 3.47
N PRO A 206 8.92 4.61 2.54
CA PRO A 206 9.37 5.06 1.22
C PRO A 206 10.12 6.38 1.31
N SER A 207 11.03 6.61 0.36
CA SER A 207 11.56 7.96 0.14
C SER A 207 10.47 8.87 -0.43
N MET A 208 10.64 10.19 -0.32
CA MET A 208 9.74 11.12 -1.03
C MET A 208 9.72 10.83 -2.53
N GLN A 209 10.86 10.46 -3.14
CA GLN A 209 10.92 10.11 -4.55
C GLN A 209 10.05 8.90 -4.90
N THR A 210 10.16 7.84 -4.11
CA THR A 210 9.34 6.64 -4.28
C THR A 210 7.86 6.95 -4.15
N LEU A 211 7.47 7.80 -3.18
CA LEU A 211 6.07 8.19 -3.03
C LEU A 211 5.57 9.03 -4.20
N TYR A 212 6.38 9.93 -4.74
CA TYR A 212 6.03 10.70 -5.95
C TYR A 212 5.88 9.78 -7.18
N GLN A 213 6.72 8.76 -7.33
CA GLN A 213 6.59 7.76 -8.41
C GLN A 213 5.27 6.98 -8.31
N LEU A 214 4.88 6.60 -7.08
CA LEU A 214 3.60 5.93 -6.84
C LEU A 214 2.42 6.87 -7.09
N ALA A 215 2.51 8.12 -6.63
CA ALA A 215 1.49 9.15 -6.84
C ALA A 215 1.23 9.42 -8.34
N GLU A 216 2.31 9.51 -9.13
CA GLU A 216 2.24 9.65 -10.59
C GLU A 216 1.52 8.46 -11.24
N ALA A 217 1.94 7.24 -10.92
CA ALA A 217 1.36 6.02 -11.48
C ALA A 217 -0.10 5.81 -11.06
N LEU A 218 -0.44 6.19 -9.82
CA LEU A 218 -1.79 6.09 -9.26
C LEU A 218 -2.63 7.34 -9.54
N SER A 219 -2.21 8.22 -10.45
CA SER A 219 -2.92 9.47 -10.79
C SER A 219 -3.56 10.14 -9.56
N ALA A 220 -2.75 10.37 -8.53
CA ALA A 220 -3.20 10.86 -7.24
C ALA A 220 -2.35 12.03 -6.79
N PRO A 221 -2.93 13.11 -6.25
CA PRO A 221 -2.17 14.18 -5.62
C PRO A 221 -1.26 13.58 -4.55
N VAL A 222 0.03 13.89 -4.56
CA VAL A 222 0.96 13.30 -3.57
C VAL A 222 0.59 13.64 -2.11
N SER A 223 -0.08 14.77 -1.88
CA SER A 223 -0.62 15.15 -0.57
C SER A 223 -1.72 14.20 -0.07
N PHE A 224 -2.43 13.51 -0.96
CA PHE A 224 -3.45 12.50 -0.63
C PHE A 224 -2.89 11.45 0.33
N PHE A 225 -1.62 11.06 0.18
CA PHE A 225 -0.98 10.05 1.03
C PHE A 225 -0.64 10.53 2.44
N PHE A 226 -0.87 11.81 2.77
CA PHE A 226 -0.51 12.42 4.05
C PHE A 226 -1.66 13.05 4.83
N LYS A 227 -2.77 13.40 4.17
CA LYS A 227 -3.94 14.03 4.83
C LYS A 227 -4.46 13.17 5.99
N THR A 228 -4.94 13.76 7.07
CA THR A 228 -5.43 13.02 8.25
C THR A 228 -6.70 13.62 8.84
N ASP A 229 -7.39 14.49 8.10
CA ASP A 229 -8.67 15.04 8.51
C ASP A 229 -9.78 13.97 8.43
N ALA A 230 -10.84 14.18 9.21
CA ALA A 230 -11.91 13.20 9.37
C ALA A 230 -12.65 12.87 8.06
N GLU A 231 -12.81 13.86 7.17
CA GLU A 231 -13.46 13.61 5.87
C GLU A 231 -12.56 12.74 4.99
N THR A 232 -11.26 13.03 4.93
CA THR A 232 -10.31 12.19 4.17
C THR A 232 -10.24 10.76 4.70
N GLU A 233 -10.32 10.55 6.01
CA GLU A 233 -10.36 9.18 6.58
C GLU A 233 -11.65 8.44 6.23
N LYS A 234 -12.78 9.14 6.20
CA LYS A 234 -14.07 8.57 5.75
C LYS A 234 -14.01 8.20 4.26
N ASP A 235 -13.48 9.08 3.42
CA ASP A 235 -13.28 8.82 1.99
C ASP A 235 -12.32 7.64 1.77
N GLN A 236 -11.25 7.55 2.56
CA GLN A 236 -10.32 6.44 2.49
C GLN A 236 -10.97 5.11 2.90
N LEU A 237 -11.83 5.11 3.93
CA LEU A 237 -12.57 3.91 4.33
C LEU A 237 -13.53 3.45 3.23
N ASP A 238 -14.20 4.39 2.57
CA ASP A 238 -15.07 4.07 1.43
C ASP A 238 -14.27 3.50 0.26
N LEU A 239 -13.10 4.07 -0.05
CA LEU A 239 -12.20 3.54 -1.07
C LEU A 239 -11.69 2.13 -0.74
N GLU A 240 -11.41 1.85 0.54
CA GLU A 240 -11.05 0.51 1.02
C GLU A 240 -12.19 -0.49 0.87
N ARG A 241 -13.44 -0.08 1.11
CA ARG A 241 -14.62 -0.91 0.87
C ARG A 241 -14.79 -1.24 -0.61
N ARG A 242 -14.63 -0.27 -1.50
CA ARG A 242 -14.63 -0.51 -2.97
C ARG A 242 -13.52 -1.50 -3.35
N ALA A 243 -12.31 -1.32 -2.81
CA ALA A 243 -11.22 -2.25 -3.02
C ALA A 243 -11.52 -3.67 -2.49
N ALA A 244 -12.14 -3.79 -1.31
CA ALA A 244 -12.55 -5.05 -0.74
C ALA A 244 -13.60 -5.76 -1.59
N SER A 245 -14.58 -5.01 -2.12
CA SER A 245 -15.58 -5.53 -3.06
C SER A 245 -14.93 -6.10 -4.33
N ILE A 246 -13.99 -5.37 -4.95
CA ILE A 246 -13.26 -5.84 -6.13
C ILE A 246 -12.48 -7.13 -5.83
N ILE A 247 -11.81 -7.20 -4.67
CA ILE A 247 -11.10 -8.42 -4.24
C ILE A 247 -12.09 -9.59 -4.10
N ALA A 248 -13.22 -9.36 -3.43
CA ALA A 248 -14.23 -10.37 -3.18
C ALA A 248 -14.84 -10.91 -4.47
N SER A 249 -15.22 -10.02 -5.40
CA SER A 249 -15.72 -10.40 -6.73
C SER A 249 -14.69 -11.22 -7.51
N GLY A 250 -13.40 -10.92 -7.36
CA GLY A 250 -12.31 -11.70 -7.97
C GLY A 250 -12.20 -13.14 -7.46
N GLN A 251 -12.81 -13.49 -6.32
CA GLN A 251 -12.77 -14.86 -5.78
C GLN A 251 -13.88 -15.78 -6.31
N ILE A 252 -14.90 -15.24 -6.98
CA ILE A 252 -16.06 -16.03 -7.45
C ILE A 252 -15.61 -17.19 -8.35
N GLY A 253 -14.67 -16.95 -9.27
CA GLY A 253 -14.10 -17.99 -10.14
C GLY A 253 -13.41 -19.08 -9.35
N SER A 254 -12.53 -18.73 -8.41
CA SER A 254 -11.81 -19.67 -7.55
C SER A 254 -12.75 -20.53 -6.71
N VAL A 255 -13.83 -19.96 -6.18
CA VAL A 255 -14.85 -20.71 -5.43
C VAL A 255 -15.56 -21.71 -6.34
N ASN A 256 -15.94 -21.29 -7.55
CA ASN A 256 -16.59 -22.18 -8.51
C ASN A 256 -15.68 -23.35 -8.94
N GLU A 257 -14.38 -23.09 -9.14
CA GLU A 257 -13.39 -24.12 -9.43
C GLU A 257 -13.21 -25.09 -8.27
N MET A 258 -13.19 -24.60 -7.02
CA MET A 258 -13.14 -25.46 -5.83
C MET A 258 -14.37 -26.38 -5.74
N LEU A 259 -15.58 -25.85 -5.98
CA LEU A 259 -16.81 -26.67 -5.99
C LEU A 259 -16.76 -27.74 -7.09
N SER A 260 -16.32 -27.38 -8.29
CA SER A 260 -16.14 -28.33 -9.39
C SER A 260 -15.10 -29.41 -9.06
N THR A 261 -14.03 -29.03 -8.35
CA THR A 261 -12.98 -29.97 -7.90
C THR A 261 -13.53 -30.98 -6.90
N VAL A 262 -14.42 -30.57 -5.98
CA VAL A 262 -15.06 -31.47 -5.02
C VAL A 262 -15.82 -32.58 -5.74
N GLU A 263 -16.63 -32.24 -6.75
CA GLU A 263 -17.38 -33.23 -7.53
C GLU A 263 -16.45 -34.26 -8.19
N TYR A 264 -15.36 -33.78 -8.80
CA TYR A 264 -14.39 -34.65 -9.47
C TYR A 264 -13.63 -35.57 -8.50
N LEU A 265 -13.17 -35.03 -7.37
CA LEU A 265 -12.48 -35.79 -6.33
C LEU A 265 -13.41 -36.83 -5.69
N PHE A 266 -14.66 -36.48 -5.44
CA PHE A 266 -15.62 -37.43 -4.87
C PHE A 266 -15.89 -38.60 -5.82
N ARG A 267 -16.12 -38.30 -7.12
CA ARG A 267 -16.31 -39.32 -8.15
C ARG A 267 -15.12 -40.28 -8.24
N THR A 268 -13.91 -39.73 -8.28
CA THR A 268 -12.69 -40.53 -8.50
C THR A 268 -12.24 -41.31 -7.26
N SER A 269 -12.49 -40.79 -6.05
CA SER A 269 -12.11 -41.48 -4.80
C SER A 269 -13.09 -42.58 -4.39
N THR A 270 -14.38 -42.41 -4.67
CA THR A 270 -15.42 -43.39 -4.30
C THR A 270 -15.62 -44.49 -5.34
N GLY A 271 -15.06 -44.31 -6.55
CA GLY A 271 -15.28 -45.22 -7.68
C GLY A 271 -16.70 -45.19 -8.25
N THR A 272 -17.53 -44.25 -7.80
CA THR A 272 -18.90 -44.11 -8.27
C THR A 272 -18.90 -43.50 -9.68
N PRO A 273 -19.44 -44.16 -10.70
CA PRO A 273 -19.58 -43.56 -12.02
C PRO A 273 -20.46 -42.31 -11.96
N PRO A 274 -20.31 -41.34 -12.88
CA PRO A 274 -21.11 -40.12 -12.89
C PRO A 274 -22.60 -40.33 -13.21
N TYR A 275 -23.06 -41.59 -13.32
CA TYR A 275 -24.45 -42.01 -13.54
C TYR A 275 -24.71 -43.33 -12.81
#